data_AF-A0A3L7SAM2-F1
#
_entry.id   AF-A0A3L7SAM2-F1
#
_cell.length_a   1.000
_cell.length_b   1.000
_cell.length_c   1.000
_cell.angle_alpha   90.00
_cell.angle_beta   90.00
_cell.angle_gamma   90.00
#
_symmetry.space_group_name_H-M   'P 1'
#
loop_
_entity.id
_entity.type
_entity.pdbx_description
1 polymer ?
#
loop_
_entity_poly.entity_id
_entity_poly.type
_entity_poly.pdbx_seq_one_letter_code
_entity_poly.pdbx_strand_id
1 'polypeptide(L)'
;MPNSASAEKSLRQSLVRRERNRHQRGALRTRIKKFRTFLAEKPTQEAADKEFGLVVKALDQAASKKLIHKNAASRTKSRLAALKRKTFVG
;
A
#
# COMPACT_ATOMS: atom_id res chain seq x y z
N MET A 1 25.07 19.54 5.23
CA MET A 1 26.14 18.65 4.71
C MET A 1 26.55 17.69 5.81
N PRO A 2 26.93 16.44 5.50
CA PRO A 2 27.50 15.54 6.50
C PRO A 2 28.75 16.16 7.12
N ASN A 3 28.84 16.14 8.45
CA ASN A 3 29.98 16.67 9.21
C ASN A 3 30.98 15.57 9.63
N SER A 4 30.72 14.31 9.25
CA SER A 4 31.56 13.17 9.53
C SER A 4 31.48 12.12 8.41
N ALA A 5 32.50 11.28 8.27
CA ALA A 5 32.53 10.20 7.28
C ALA A 5 31.38 9.19 7.49
N SER A 6 30.96 8.96 8.74
CA SER A 6 29.81 8.09 9.06
C SER A 6 28.47 8.71 8.65
N ALA A 7 28.33 10.03 8.78
CA ALA A 7 27.16 10.77 8.30
C ALA A 7 27.07 10.74 6.77
N GLU A 8 28.19 10.87 6.05
CA GLU A 8 28.22 10.81 4.59
C GLU A 8 27.80 9.42 4.08
N LYS A 9 28.33 8.35 4.69
CA LYS A 9 27.92 6.97 4.40
C LYS A 9 26.42 6.76 4.67
N SER A 10 25.93 7.27 5.79
CA SER A 10 24.51 7.18 6.15
C SER A 10 23.62 7.91 5.14
N LEU A 11 24.04 9.09 4.67
CA LEU A 11 23.35 9.84 3.63
C LEU A 11 23.26 9.02 2.33
N ARG A 12 24.37 8.46 1.86
CA ARG A 12 24.41 7.63 0.65
C ARG A 12 23.47 6.43 0.74
N GLN A 13 23.48 5.71 1.86
CA GLN A 13 22.57 4.59 2.11
C GLN A 13 21.11 5.03 2.17
N SER A 14 20.84 6.19 2.77
CA SER A 14 19.48 6.73 2.90
C SER A 14 18.87 7.05 1.54
N LEU A 15 19.65 7.58 0.59
CA LEU A 15 19.20 7.90 -0.76
C LEU A 15 18.75 6.63 -1.49
N VAL A 16 19.59 5.59 -1.50
CA VAL A 16 19.27 4.30 -2.13
C VAL A 16 18.01 3.67 -1.53
N ARG A 17 17.90 3.67 -0.19
CA ARG A 17 16.69 3.18 0.50
C ARG A 17 15.46 4.02 0.16
N ARG A 18 15.60 5.35 0.10
CA ARG A 18 14.53 6.29 -0.23
C ARG A 18 13.98 6.02 -1.62
N GLU A 19 14.82 5.82 -2.61
CA GLU A 19 14.39 5.56 -3.99
C GLU A 19 13.61 4.25 -4.11
N ARG A 20 14.15 3.16 -3.54
CA ARG A 20 13.49 1.85 -3.50
C ARG A 20 12.13 1.94 -2.80
N ASN A 21 12.08 2.59 -1.64
CA ASN A 21 10.85 2.73 -0.86
C ASN A 21 9.84 3.64 -1.56
N ARG A 22 10.29 4.68 -2.26
CA ARG A 22 9.44 5.57 -3.07
C ARG A 22 8.72 4.79 -4.16
N HIS A 23 9.45 3.97 -4.91
CA HIS A 23 8.87 3.14 -5.97
C HIS A 23 7.84 2.14 -5.42
N GLN A 24 8.20 1.39 -4.37
CA GLN A 24 7.30 0.40 -3.78
C GLN A 24 6.04 1.03 -3.16
N ARG A 25 6.17 2.19 -2.47
CA ARG A 25 5.03 2.94 -1.94
C ARG A 25 4.14 3.47 -3.06
N GLY A 26 4.73 3.94 -4.16
CA GLY A 26 4.01 4.37 -5.35
C GLY A 26 3.16 3.25 -5.92
N ALA A 27 3.77 2.09 -6.18
CA ALA A 27 3.06 0.90 -6.68
C ALA A 27 1.91 0.45 -5.77
N LEU A 28 2.13 0.45 -4.44
CA LEU A 28 1.09 0.12 -3.47
C LEU A 28 -0.09 1.10 -3.54
N ARG A 29 0.18 2.41 -3.59
CA ARG A 29 -0.85 3.45 -3.71
C ARG A 29 -1.63 3.31 -5.02
N THR A 30 -0.95 3.03 -6.12
CA THR A 30 -1.58 2.79 -7.42
C THR A 30 -2.50 1.58 -7.36
N ARG A 31 -2.09 0.48 -6.72
CA ARG A 31 -2.95 -0.70 -6.56
C ARG A 31 -4.21 -0.41 -5.75
N ILE A 32 -4.08 0.34 -4.66
CA ILE A 32 -5.23 0.79 -3.85
C ILE A 32 -6.16 1.69 -4.66
N LYS A 33 -5.60 2.60 -5.48
CA LYS A 33 -6.40 3.48 -6.36
C LYS A 33 -7.16 2.66 -7.40
N LYS A 34 -6.49 1.71 -8.07
CA LYS A 34 -7.12 0.80 -9.04
C LYS A 34 -8.28 0.02 -8.43
N PHE A 35 -8.13 -0.48 -7.21
CA PHE A 35 -9.23 -1.16 -6.53
C PHE A 35 -10.41 -0.23 -6.21
N ARG A 36 -10.15 1.03 -5.85
CA ARG A 36 -11.22 2.02 -5.63
C ARG A 36 -11.96 2.37 -6.91
N THR A 37 -11.25 2.54 -8.02
CA THR A 37 -11.88 2.80 -9.33
C THR A 37 -12.66 1.58 -9.79
N PHE A 38 -12.09 0.39 -9.62
CA PHE A 38 -12.78 -0.87 -9.90
C PHE A 38 -14.08 -1.00 -9.12
N LEU A 39 -14.11 -0.69 -7.82
CA LEU A 39 -15.37 -0.69 -7.05
C LEU A 39 -16.39 0.36 -7.53
N ALA A 40 -15.93 1.48 -8.10
CA ALA A 40 -16.82 2.51 -8.63
C ALA A 40 -17.55 2.06 -9.91
N GLU A 41 -16.97 1.11 -10.67
CA GLU A 41 -17.55 0.51 -11.86
C GLU A 41 -18.65 -0.54 -11.55
N LYS A 42 -18.99 -0.74 -10.26
CA LYS A 42 -19.98 -1.72 -9.78
C LYS A 42 -19.78 -3.15 -10.36
N PRO A 43 -18.60 -3.75 -10.16
CA PRO A 43 -18.30 -5.11 -10.63
C PRO A 43 -19.12 -6.13 -9.84
N THR A 44 -19.12 -7.39 -10.31
CA THR A 44 -19.72 -8.48 -9.53
C THR A 44 -19.02 -8.65 -8.18
N GLN A 45 -19.76 -9.11 -7.18
CA GLN A 45 -19.22 -9.34 -5.84
C GLN A 45 -18.00 -10.28 -5.88
N GLU A 46 -18.08 -11.37 -6.64
CA GLU A 46 -16.97 -12.32 -6.80
C GLU A 46 -15.68 -11.67 -7.33
N ALA A 47 -15.80 -10.75 -8.29
CA ALA A 47 -14.64 -10.06 -8.85
C ALA A 47 -14.05 -9.07 -7.83
N ALA A 48 -14.90 -8.38 -7.05
CA ALA A 48 -14.47 -7.53 -5.94
C ALA A 48 -13.77 -8.32 -4.83
N ASP A 49 -14.22 -9.53 -4.51
CA ASP A 49 -13.63 -10.41 -3.52
C ASP A 49 -12.22 -10.87 -3.93
N LYS A 50 -12.07 -11.31 -5.18
CA LYS A 50 -10.79 -11.72 -5.76
C LYS A 50 -9.78 -10.56 -5.72
N GLU A 51 -10.18 -9.39 -6.22
CA GLU A 51 -9.27 -8.24 -6.30
C GLU A 51 -8.94 -7.69 -4.89
N PHE A 52 -9.90 -7.73 -3.96
CA PHE A 52 -9.67 -7.37 -2.57
C PHE A 52 -8.61 -8.27 -1.92
N GLY A 53 -8.66 -9.59 -2.15
CA GLY A 53 -7.65 -10.53 -1.65
C GLY A 53 -6.24 -10.18 -2.13
N LEU A 54 -6.10 -9.79 -3.40
CA LEU A 54 -4.83 -9.36 -3.97
C LEU A 54 -4.30 -8.05 -3.35
N VAL A 55 -5.18 -7.08 -3.09
CA VAL A 55 -4.82 -5.83 -2.42
C VAL A 55 -4.41 -6.07 -0.97
N VAL A 56 -5.14 -6.94 -0.24
CA VAL A 56 -4.82 -7.32 1.14
C VAL A 56 -3.44 -7.97 1.20
N LYS A 57 -3.15 -8.93 0.32
CA LYS A 57 -1.83 -9.57 0.21
C LYS A 57 -0.72 -8.54 0.00
N ALA A 58 -0.93 -7.56 -0.89
CA ALA A 58 0.05 -6.51 -1.16
C ALA A 58 0.28 -5.59 0.06
N LEU A 59 -0.79 -5.26 0.81
CA LEU A 59 -0.69 -4.48 2.04
C LEU A 59 0.10 -5.22 3.13
N ASP A 60 -0.13 -6.52 3.28
CA ASP A 60 0.57 -7.33 4.27
C ASP A 60 2.05 -7.51 3.94
N GLN A 61 2.36 -7.73 2.66
CA GLN A 61 3.75 -7.77 2.20
C GLN A 61 4.47 -6.42 2.38
N ALA A 62 3.77 -5.30 2.22
CA ALA A 62 4.33 -3.97 2.49
C ALA A 62 4.55 -3.75 4.00
N ALA A 63 3.67 -4.27 4.85
CA ALA A 63 3.82 -4.20 6.30
C ALA A 63 4.98 -5.08 6.79
N SER A 64 5.12 -6.31 6.29
CA SER A 64 6.20 -7.22 6.68
C SER A 64 7.57 -6.68 6.30
N LYS A 65 7.69 -6.03 5.13
CA LYS A 65 8.90 -5.32 4.68
C LYS A 65 9.16 -4.00 5.41
N LYS A 66 8.35 -3.65 6.43
CA LYS A 66 8.40 -2.38 7.17
C LYS A 66 8.28 -1.13 6.28
N LEU A 67 7.71 -1.28 5.09
CA LEU A 67 7.49 -0.17 4.17
C LEU A 67 6.37 0.76 4.68
N ILE A 68 5.35 0.15 5.30
CA ILE A 68 4.27 0.80 6.05
C ILE A 68 4.14 0.16 7.43
N HIS A 69 3.64 0.90 8.40
CA HIS A 69 3.39 0.35 9.74
C HIS A 69 2.23 -0.64 9.72
N LYS A 70 2.27 -1.68 10.57
CA LYS A 70 1.20 -2.68 10.70
C LYS A 70 -0.19 -2.05 10.89
N ASN A 71 -0.29 -1.04 11.76
CA ASN A 71 -1.56 -0.33 12.00
C ASN A 71 -2.03 0.45 10.77
N ALA A 72 -1.11 0.97 9.95
CA ALA A 72 -1.46 1.65 8.71
C ALA A 72 -2.02 0.66 7.67
N ALA A 73 -1.45 -0.55 7.60
CA ALA A 73 -1.98 -1.64 6.78
C ALA A 73 -3.38 -2.04 7.26
N SER A 74 -3.55 -2.36 8.55
CA SER A 74 -4.85 -2.74 9.14
C SER A 74 -5.93 -1.68 8.93
N ARG A 75 -5.60 -0.40 9.15
CA ARG A 75 -6.53 0.72 8.89
C ARG A 75 -6.96 0.79 7.43
N THR A 76 -6.03 0.55 6.49
CA THR A 76 -6.34 0.58 5.06
C THR A 76 -7.22 -0.59 4.66
N LYS A 77 -6.94 -1.81 5.16
CA LYS A 77 -7.80 -2.98 4.95
C LYS A 77 -9.22 -2.74 5.43
N SER A 78 -9.36 -2.26 6.67
CA SER A 78 -10.67 -1.97 7.28
C SER A 78 -11.48 -0.99 6.45
N ARG A 79 -10.86 0.11 5.99
CA ARG A 79 -11.52 1.11 5.14
C ARG A 79 -11.94 0.55 3.78
N LEU A 80 -11.11 -0.27 3.15
CA LEU A 80 -11.43 -0.89 1.86
C LEU A 80 -12.53 -1.94 1.99
N ALA A 81 -12.54 -2.74 3.06
CA ALA A 81 -13.60 -3.69 3.35
C ALA A 81 -14.94 -2.99 3.60
N ALA A 82 -14.93 -1.90 4.35
CA ALA A 82 -16.12 -1.08 4.58
C ALA A 82 -16.65 -0.46 3.27
N LEU A 83 -15.75 0.03 2.40
CA LEU A 83 -16.13 0.58 1.10
C LEU A 83 -16.79 -0.49 0.22
N LYS A 84 -16.13 -1.64 0.06
CA LYS A 84 -16.67 -2.79 -0.67
C LYS A 84 -18.07 -3.16 -0.18
N ARG A 85 -18.25 -3.29 1.14
CA ARG A 85 -19.55 -3.63 1.74
C ARG A 85 -20.62 -2.62 1.37
N LYS A 86 -20.33 -1.31 1.47
CA LYS A 86 -21.28 -0.25 1.11
C LYS A 86 -21.69 -0.29 -0.37
N THR A 87 -20.80 -0.70 -1.26
CA THR A 87 -21.09 -0.80 -2.70
C THR A 87 -22.11 -1.90 -3.04
N PHE A 88 -22.23 -2.95 -2.22
CA PHE A 88 -23.12 -4.09 -2.47
C PHE A 88 -24.37 -4.14 -1.58
N VAL A 89 -24.41 -3.34 -0.50
CA VAL A 89 -25.51 -3.32 0.47
C VAL A 89 -26.52 -2.18 0.18
N GLY A 90 -26.29 -1.37 -0.86
CA GLY A 90 -27.25 -0.38 -1.36
C GLY A 90 -27.51 -0.60 -2.84
#